data_AF-A0AAX1QNJ3-F1
#
_entry.id   AF-A0AAX1QNJ3-F1
#
_cell.length_a   1.000
_cell.length_b   1.000
_cell.length_c   1.000
_cell.angle_alpha   90.00
_cell.angle_beta   90.00
_cell.angle_gamma   90.00
#
_symmetry.space_group_name_H-M   'P 1'
#
loop_
_entity.id
_entity.type
_entity.pdbx_description
1 polymer ?
#
loop_
_entity_poly.entity_id
_entity_poly.type
_entity_poly.pdbx_seq_one_letter_code
_entity_poly.pdbx_strand_id
1 'polypeptide(L)'
;MPLNKVNRIQANYMRNQKCNEEYPVFPVRNISNKTIEKAVLKTVKLIKKGVSKDNDEKYGVLKNHISYVCNSEINRILTEKSATISNGKLIGIKQEAINQQVLMGTKLDYLMCSAPLQNYLTSLLDRDPAFKKLNKEDRRALLSQAYEMLDGKIDEKIIMKKLKMPTIAASKELVAVICETEFSKVESDAKMKKRLSSLLSKELNIELNLG
;
A
#
# COMPACT_ATOMS: atom_id res chain seq x y z
N MET A 1 18.12 37.11 -11.39
CA MET A 1 19.36 36.45 -10.89
C MET A 1 19.90 37.25 -9.71
N PRO A 2 20.57 36.69 -8.68
CA PRO A 2 20.92 35.28 -8.34
C PRO A 2 20.30 34.83 -6.98
N LEU A 3 20.01 33.55 -6.73
CA LEU A 3 20.85 32.48 -6.13
C LEU A 3 21.68 32.88 -4.89
N ASN A 4 21.24 32.39 -3.71
CA ASN A 4 22.03 31.62 -2.73
C ASN A 4 21.66 31.94 -1.27
N LYS A 5 21.04 30.95 -0.60
CA LYS A 5 21.45 30.39 0.71
C LYS A 5 20.37 29.42 1.19
N VAL A 6 20.29 28.27 0.52
CA VAL A 6 19.64 27.09 1.08
C VAL A 6 20.57 26.56 2.16
N ASN A 7 20.05 26.51 3.38
CA ASN A 7 20.75 25.99 4.54
C ASN A 7 21.19 24.54 4.30
N ARG A 8 22.48 24.32 4.56
CA ARG A 8 23.11 23.03 4.79
C ARG A 8 22.31 22.26 5.84
N ILE A 9 21.67 21.17 5.44
CA ILE A 9 21.49 20.01 6.32
C ILE A 9 22.28 18.87 5.68
N GLN A 10 23.37 18.54 6.37
CA GLN A 10 24.33 17.48 6.10
C GLN A 10 23.56 16.17 5.82
N ALA A 11 23.72 15.53 4.66
CA ALA A 11 24.88 14.70 4.34
C ALA A 11 25.34 13.84 5.53
N ASN A 12 24.47 12.99 6.05
CA ASN A 12 24.82 11.90 6.99
C ASN A 12 23.82 10.74 6.88
N TYR A 13 23.72 10.10 5.72
CA TYR A 13 23.10 8.77 5.62
C TYR A 13 23.87 7.90 4.63
N MET A 14 25.14 7.65 4.95
CA MET A 14 25.91 6.53 4.41
C MET A 14 26.84 6.01 5.51
N ARG A 15 26.31 5.09 6.33
CA ARG A 15 27.13 4.06 6.97
C ARG A 15 26.29 2.83 7.29
N ASN A 16 26.59 1.76 6.56
CA ASN A 16 26.28 0.38 6.91
C ASN A 16 26.47 0.13 8.41
N GLN A 17 25.49 -0.49 9.06
CA GLN A 17 25.74 -1.50 10.09
C GLN A 17 24.47 -2.30 10.43
N LYS A 18 24.56 -3.60 10.16
CA LYS A 18 23.80 -4.74 10.74
C LYS A 18 22.33 -4.89 10.36
N CYS A 19 22.11 -5.86 9.46
CA CYS A 19 20.95 -6.73 9.45
C CYS A 19 20.67 -7.22 10.88
N ASN A 20 19.62 -6.68 11.49
CA ASN A 20 18.75 -7.25 12.52
C ASN A 20 17.76 -6.15 12.88
N GLU A 21 16.86 -5.82 11.95
CA GLU A 21 15.61 -5.20 12.38
C GLU A 21 14.85 -6.28 13.14
N GLU A 22 14.85 -6.17 14.47
CA GLU A 22 14.01 -7.00 15.34
C GLU A 22 12.56 -6.70 14.97
N TYR A 23 11.98 -7.57 14.15
CA TYR A 23 10.53 -7.62 13.94
C TYR A 23 9.86 -7.68 15.32
N PRO A 24 8.79 -6.91 15.58
CA PRO A 24 8.09 -6.97 16.85
C PRO A 24 7.69 -8.42 17.12
N VAL A 25 8.32 -9.03 18.13
CA VAL A 25 8.06 -10.40 18.55
C VAL A 25 6.73 -10.39 19.30
N PHE A 26 5.63 -10.61 18.57
CA PHE A 26 4.42 -11.06 19.23
C PHE A 26 4.72 -12.43 19.84
N PRO A 27 4.39 -12.66 21.11
CA PRO A 27 4.53 -13.98 21.71
C PRO A 27 3.38 -14.86 21.21
N VAL A 28 3.36 -15.18 19.91
CA VAL A 28 2.55 -16.29 19.39
C VAL A 28 3.28 -17.55 19.84
N ARG A 29 3.04 -17.94 21.09
CA ARG A 29 3.87 -18.83 21.94
C ARG A 29 4.29 -20.18 21.34
N ASN A 30 3.77 -20.58 20.18
CA ASN A 30 3.84 -21.96 19.69
C ASN A 30 4.45 -22.16 18.29
N ILE A 31 4.84 -21.11 17.56
CA ILE A 31 5.45 -21.26 16.22
C ILE A 31 6.80 -20.60 16.18
N SER A 32 7.81 -21.34 15.74
CA SER A 32 9.16 -20.80 15.62
C SER A 32 9.25 -19.80 14.46
N ASN A 33 9.92 -18.67 14.68
CA ASN A 33 10.25 -17.71 13.62
C ASN A 33 10.98 -18.38 12.44
N LYS A 34 11.77 -19.42 12.71
CA LYS A 34 12.44 -20.24 11.68
C LYS A 34 11.47 -20.91 10.71
N THR A 35 10.30 -21.36 11.19
CA THR A 35 9.26 -21.95 10.33
C THR A 35 8.70 -20.90 9.37
N ILE A 36 8.41 -19.71 9.89
CA ILE A 36 7.88 -18.58 9.11
C ILE A 36 8.90 -18.15 8.06
N GLU A 37 10.16 -17.92 8.46
CA GLU A 37 11.26 -17.58 7.55
C GLU A 37 11.43 -18.60 6.43
N LYS A 38 11.39 -19.90 6.75
CA LYS A 38 11.51 -20.97 5.75
C LYS A 38 10.35 -20.95 4.76
N ALA A 39 9.12 -20.69 5.23
CA ALA A 39 7.96 -20.57 4.36
C ALA A 39 8.09 -19.34 3.44
N VAL A 40 8.46 -18.18 3.99
CA VAL A 40 8.72 -16.94 3.24
C VAL A 40 9.79 -17.17 2.16
N LEU A 41 10.92 -17.76 2.50
CA LEU A 41 11.99 -18.04 1.53
C LEU A 41 11.56 -18.98 0.41
N LYS A 42 10.67 -19.95 0.70
CA LYS A 42 10.07 -20.81 -0.34
C LYS A 42 9.15 -20.01 -1.26
N THR A 43 8.31 -19.14 -0.70
CA THR A 43 7.42 -18.25 -1.47
C THR A 43 8.22 -17.29 -2.37
N VAL A 44 9.29 -16.69 -1.85
CA VAL A 44 10.17 -15.77 -2.60
C VAL A 44 10.80 -16.44 -3.83
N LYS A 45 11.01 -17.76 -3.83
CA LYS A 45 11.51 -18.47 -5.02
C LYS A 45 10.51 -18.45 -6.19
N LEU A 46 9.22 -18.28 -5.92
CA LEU A 46 8.18 -18.25 -6.95
C LEU A 46 8.12 -16.92 -7.70
N ILE A 47 8.65 -15.83 -7.14
CA ILE A 47 8.56 -14.50 -7.76
C ILE A 47 9.22 -14.43 -9.14
N LYS A 48 10.20 -15.30 -9.42
CA LYS A 48 10.91 -15.37 -10.69
C LYS A 48 10.12 -16.04 -11.81
N LYS A 49 9.01 -16.73 -11.47
CA LYS A 49 8.21 -17.45 -12.46
C LYS A 49 7.40 -16.48 -13.33
N GLY A 50 7.15 -16.89 -14.57
CA GLY A 50 6.15 -16.28 -15.44
C GLY A 50 4.73 -16.55 -14.94
N VAL A 51 3.76 -15.85 -15.52
CA VAL A 51 2.34 -15.95 -15.13
C VAL A 51 1.68 -17.21 -15.71
N SER A 52 2.16 -17.71 -16.85
CA SER A 52 1.67 -18.93 -17.49
C SER A 52 2.81 -19.72 -18.14
N LYS A 53 2.51 -20.95 -18.62
CA LYS A 53 3.48 -21.76 -19.37
C LYS A 53 3.78 -21.20 -20.77
N ASP A 54 2.88 -20.37 -21.30
CA ASP A 54 2.95 -19.80 -22.64
C ASP A 54 3.42 -18.33 -22.63
N ASN A 55 3.66 -17.75 -21.45
CA ASN A 55 4.15 -16.40 -21.26
C ASN A 55 5.43 -16.40 -20.41
N ASP A 56 6.55 -16.17 -21.09
CA ASP A 56 7.90 -16.13 -20.51
C ASP A 56 8.24 -14.79 -19.83
N GLU A 57 7.26 -13.94 -19.52
CA GLU A 57 7.50 -12.70 -18.75
C GLU A 57 8.10 -13.04 -17.38
N LYS A 58 9.43 -12.98 -17.34
CA LYS A 58 10.22 -13.19 -16.13
C LYS A 58 9.78 -12.16 -15.10
N TYR A 59 9.46 -12.63 -13.89
CA TYR A 59 8.89 -11.82 -12.82
C TYR A 59 7.42 -11.40 -12.97
N GLY A 60 6.65 -12.05 -13.85
CA GLY A 60 5.20 -11.80 -13.94
C GLY A 60 4.46 -12.02 -12.62
N VAL A 61 4.84 -13.04 -11.83
CA VAL A 61 4.28 -13.25 -10.48
C VAL A 61 4.61 -12.10 -9.53
N LEU A 62 5.80 -11.51 -9.65
CA LEU A 62 6.20 -10.35 -8.86
C LEU A 62 5.37 -9.11 -9.25
N LYS A 63 5.19 -8.87 -10.56
CA LYS A 63 4.35 -7.79 -11.07
C LYS A 63 2.92 -7.87 -10.54
N ASN A 64 2.35 -9.08 -10.55
CA ASN A 64 1.03 -9.35 -9.96
C ASN A 64 0.98 -9.08 -8.46
N HIS A 65 2.06 -9.41 -7.72
CA HIS A 65 2.11 -9.14 -6.28
C HIS A 65 2.18 -7.64 -5.98
N ILE A 66 3.03 -6.88 -6.68
CA ILE A 66 3.09 -5.41 -6.53
C ILE A 66 1.72 -4.80 -6.83
N SER A 67 1.10 -5.22 -7.94
CA SER A 67 -0.25 -4.82 -8.35
C SER A 67 -1.31 -5.11 -7.28
N TYR A 68 -1.25 -6.30 -6.67
CA TYR A 68 -2.14 -6.66 -5.56
C TYR A 68 -1.91 -5.79 -4.32
N VAL A 69 -0.64 -5.56 -3.95
CA VAL A 69 -0.33 -4.72 -2.78
C VAL A 69 -0.84 -3.29 -2.97
N CYS A 70 -0.66 -2.70 -4.16
CA CYS A 70 -1.23 -1.40 -4.48
C CYS A 70 -2.75 -1.38 -4.29
N ASN A 71 -3.46 -2.37 -4.85
CA ASN A 71 -4.92 -2.46 -4.74
C ASN A 71 -5.37 -2.65 -3.28
N SER A 72 -4.68 -3.51 -2.53
CA SER A 72 -4.98 -3.74 -1.11
C SER A 72 -4.80 -2.46 -0.29
N GLU A 73 -3.75 -1.68 -0.57
CA GLU A 73 -3.47 -0.43 0.15
C GLU A 73 -4.49 0.66 -0.19
N ILE A 74 -4.88 0.77 -1.47
CA ILE A 74 -5.98 1.65 -1.90
C ILE A 74 -7.25 1.29 -1.12
N ASN A 75 -7.65 0.02 -1.11
CA ASN A 75 -8.87 -0.42 -0.44
C ASN A 75 -8.83 -0.19 1.08
N ARG A 76 -7.67 -0.35 1.72
CA ARG A 76 -7.46 -0.01 3.15
C ARG A 76 -7.78 1.46 3.40
N ILE A 77 -7.14 2.36 2.65
CA ILE A 77 -7.30 3.81 2.81
C ILE A 77 -8.73 4.25 2.45
N LEU A 78 -9.34 3.70 1.40
CA LEU A 78 -10.73 3.98 1.05
C LEU A 78 -11.69 3.58 2.17
N THR A 79 -11.48 2.42 2.79
CA THR A 79 -12.28 1.95 3.92
C THR A 79 -12.15 2.91 5.10
N GLU A 80 -10.93 3.31 5.45
CA GLU A 80 -10.67 4.30 6.50
C GLU A 80 -11.36 5.65 6.21
N LYS A 81 -11.25 6.15 4.98
CA LYS A 81 -11.86 7.43 4.59
C LYS A 81 -13.39 7.33 4.48
N SER A 82 -13.97 6.18 4.13
CA SER A 82 -15.43 5.99 4.09
C SER A 82 -16.10 6.14 5.46
N ALA A 83 -15.37 5.90 6.56
CA ALA A 83 -15.87 6.19 7.90
C ALA A 83 -16.04 7.70 8.15
N THR A 84 -15.32 8.53 7.39
CA THR A 84 -15.32 10.00 7.52
C THR A 84 -16.09 10.73 6.41
N ILE A 85 -16.21 10.13 5.22
CA ILE A 85 -16.88 10.72 4.05
C ILE A 85 -18.22 10.03 3.84
N SER A 86 -19.31 10.74 4.15
CA SER A 86 -20.68 10.20 4.09
C SER A 86 -21.22 9.99 2.66
N ASN A 87 -20.53 10.51 1.63
CA ASN A 87 -20.97 10.43 0.23
C ASN A 87 -20.27 9.30 -0.53
N GLY A 88 -20.95 8.15 -0.65
CA GLY A 88 -20.44 6.98 -1.37
C GLY A 88 -20.15 7.20 -2.87
N LYS A 89 -20.87 8.10 -3.54
CA LYS A 89 -20.59 8.42 -4.96
C LYS A 89 -19.24 9.13 -5.12
N LEU A 90 -18.90 10.00 -4.17
CA LEU A 90 -17.61 10.68 -4.15
C LEU A 90 -16.46 9.70 -3.93
N ILE A 91 -16.66 8.69 -3.06
CA ILE A 91 -15.67 7.62 -2.85
C ILE A 91 -15.41 6.85 -4.15
N GLY A 92 -16.46 6.50 -4.91
CA GLY A 92 -16.32 5.81 -6.19
C GLY A 92 -15.52 6.61 -7.23
N ILE A 93 -15.84 7.90 -7.39
CA ILE A 93 -15.09 8.79 -8.32
C ILE A 93 -13.62 8.91 -7.90
N LYS A 94 -13.36 9.02 -6.59
CA LYS A 94 -12.00 9.11 -6.05
C LYS A 94 -11.23 7.81 -6.27
N GLN A 95 -11.86 6.67 -6.06
CA GLN A 95 -11.26 5.36 -6.31
C GLN A 95 -10.79 5.23 -7.77
N GLU A 96 -11.59 5.65 -8.74
CA GLU A 96 -11.19 5.59 -10.16
C GLU A 96 -9.97 6.48 -10.45
N ALA A 97 -9.98 7.73 -9.96
CA ALA A 97 -8.85 8.65 -10.12
C ALA A 97 -7.57 8.14 -9.44
N ILE A 98 -7.69 7.58 -8.23
CA ILE A 98 -6.58 6.97 -7.49
C ILE A 98 -6.02 5.78 -8.27
N ASN A 99 -6.88 4.87 -8.74
CA ASN A 99 -6.47 3.69 -9.50
C ASN A 99 -5.65 4.08 -10.75
N GLN A 100 -6.13 5.06 -11.52
CA GLN A 100 -5.42 5.54 -12.71
C GLN A 100 -4.04 6.13 -12.38
N GLN A 101 -3.96 7.00 -11.38
CA GLN A 101 -2.69 7.62 -10.98
C GLN A 101 -1.68 6.59 -10.44
N VAL A 102 -2.15 5.59 -9.69
CA VAL A 102 -1.29 4.51 -9.18
C VAL A 102 -0.76 3.66 -10.32
N LEU A 103 -1.59 3.29 -11.31
CA LEU A 103 -1.14 2.54 -12.49
C LEU A 103 -0.07 3.30 -13.27
N MET A 104 -0.28 4.60 -13.50
CA MET A 104 0.70 5.46 -14.17
C MET A 104 2.01 5.58 -13.38
N GLY A 105 1.93 5.83 -12.07
CA GLY A 105 3.11 6.03 -11.21
C GLY A 105 3.92 4.75 -11.00
N THR A 106 3.27 3.59 -10.96
CA THR A 106 3.93 2.28 -10.81
C THR A 106 4.31 1.63 -12.14
N LYS A 107 3.81 2.15 -13.26
CA LYS A 107 3.95 1.55 -14.61
C LYS A 107 3.39 0.12 -14.67
N LEU A 108 2.27 -0.10 -14.00
CA LEU A 108 1.53 -1.36 -14.04
C LEU A 108 0.36 -1.24 -15.02
N ASP A 109 -0.01 -2.36 -15.63
CA ASP A 109 -1.11 -2.41 -16.60
C ASP A 109 -2.48 -2.56 -15.92
N TYR A 110 -2.51 -3.13 -14.70
CA TYR A 110 -3.72 -3.39 -13.94
C TYR A 110 -3.44 -3.49 -12.43
N LEU A 111 -4.53 -3.42 -11.64
CA LEU A 111 -4.56 -3.63 -10.18
C LEU A 111 -5.21 -4.98 -9.87
N MET A 112 -4.48 -5.89 -9.25
CA MET A 112 -4.93 -7.25 -8.95
C MET A 112 -5.78 -7.31 -7.69
N CYS A 113 -6.85 -8.09 -7.73
CA CYS A 113 -7.65 -8.41 -6.54
C CYS A 113 -7.18 -9.68 -5.81
N SER A 114 -6.31 -10.48 -6.44
CA SER A 114 -5.84 -11.75 -5.88
C SER A 114 -4.38 -11.68 -5.42
N ALA A 115 -4.09 -12.37 -4.32
CA ALA A 115 -2.81 -12.36 -3.62
C ALA A 115 -2.05 -13.70 -3.78
N PRO A 116 -1.59 -14.09 -4.98
CA PRO A 116 -1.09 -15.45 -5.22
C PRO A 116 0.08 -15.84 -4.31
N LEU A 117 1.00 -14.92 -4.01
CA LEU A 117 2.13 -15.20 -3.13
C LEU A 117 1.72 -15.29 -1.66
N GLN A 118 0.80 -14.44 -1.20
CA GLN A 118 0.26 -14.53 0.16
C GLN A 118 -0.55 -15.81 0.35
N ASN A 119 -1.38 -16.18 -0.62
CA ASN A 119 -2.15 -17.43 -0.61
C ASN A 119 -1.23 -18.65 -0.55
N TYR A 120 -0.14 -18.65 -1.32
CA TYR A 120 0.85 -19.71 -1.28
C TYR A 120 1.58 -19.78 0.07
N LEU A 121 1.99 -18.62 0.62
CA LEU A 121 2.61 -18.55 1.95
C LEU A 121 1.67 -19.10 3.03
N THR A 122 0.40 -18.70 3.02
CA THR A 122 -0.63 -19.22 3.93
C THR A 122 -0.81 -20.71 3.79
N SER A 123 -0.85 -21.24 2.55
CA SER A 123 -0.89 -22.67 2.28
C SER A 123 0.30 -23.43 2.87
N LEU A 124 1.50 -22.83 2.88
CA LEU A 124 2.67 -23.44 3.49
C LEU A 124 2.58 -23.46 5.01
N LEU A 125 2.14 -22.36 5.62
CA LEU A 125 1.95 -22.25 7.07
C LEU A 125 0.83 -23.17 7.56
N ASP A 126 -0.24 -23.36 6.78
CA ASP A 126 -1.34 -24.29 7.06
C ASP A 126 -0.93 -25.77 7.09
N ARG A 127 0.27 -26.11 6.62
CA ARG A 127 0.80 -27.46 6.77
C ARG A 127 1.38 -27.70 8.16
N ASP A 128 1.72 -26.64 8.89
CA ASP A 128 2.25 -26.73 10.25
C ASP A 128 1.10 -26.98 11.25
N PRO A 129 1.13 -28.10 12.01
CA PRO A 129 0.11 -28.39 13.00
C PRO A 129 -0.02 -27.33 14.11
N ALA A 130 1.06 -26.63 14.47
CA ALA A 130 1.02 -25.57 15.47
C ALA A 130 0.29 -24.33 14.94
N PHE A 131 0.46 -24.00 13.65
CA PHE A 131 -0.29 -22.93 12.99
C PHE A 131 -1.78 -23.21 12.90
N LYS A 132 -2.16 -24.46 12.62
CA LYS A 132 -3.57 -24.89 12.59
C LYS A 132 -4.28 -24.80 13.94
N LYS A 133 -3.53 -24.95 15.04
CA LYS A 133 -4.07 -24.91 16.40
C LYS A 133 -4.25 -23.48 16.94
N LEU A 134 -3.75 -22.46 16.23
CA LEU A 134 -3.94 -21.07 16.63
C LEU A 134 -5.42 -20.69 16.55
N ASN A 135 -5.84 -19.81 17.46
CA ASN A 135 -7.13 -19.14 17.34
C ASN A 135 -7.12 -18.17 16.15
N LYS A 136 -8.29 -17.62 15.82
CA LYS A 136 -8.48 -16.74 14.67
C LYS A 136 -7.62 -15.46 14.75
N GLU A 137 -7.46 -14.88 15.93
CA GLU A 137 -6.76 -13.61 16.14
C GLU A 137 -5.24 -13.79 16.02
N ASP A 138 -4.69 -14.78 16.73
CA ASP A 138 -3.26 -15.14 16.69
C ASP A 138 -2.85 -15.55 15.27
N ARG A 139 -3.71 -16.31 14.58
CA ARG A 139 -3.48 -16.69 13.18
C ARG A 139 -3.42 -15.46 12.29
N ARG A 140 -4.33 -14.49 12.47
CA ARG A 140 -4.35 -13.25 11.68
C ARG A 140 -3.10 -12.40 11.96
N ALA A 141 -2.70 -12.26 13.22
CA ALA A 141 -1.51 -11.52 13.60
C ALA A 141 -0.24 -12.12 12.99
N LEU A 142 -0.08 -13.45 13.09
CA LEU A 142 1.07 -14.15 12.52
C LEU A 142 1.08 -14.06 10.99
N LEU A 143 -0.06 -14.21 10.32
CA LEU A 143 -0.14 -14.03 8.87
C LEU A 143 0.25 -12.60 8.45
N SER A 144 -0.19 -11.58 9.20
CA SER A 144 0.21 -10.19 8.93
C SER A 144 1.73 -10.04 8.98
N GLN A 145 2.37 -10.55 10.04
CA GLN A 145 3.82 -10.55 10.18
C GLN A 145 4.51 -11.32 9.05
N ALA A 146 4.02 -12.50 8.70
CA ALA A 146 4.60 -13.31 7.64
C ALA A 146 4.49 -12.62 6.26
N TYR A 147 3.40 -11.89 6.01
CA TYR A 147 3.21 -11.10 4.80
C TYR A 147 4.14 -9.89 4.75
N GLU A 148 4.35 -9.19 5.87
CA GLU A 148 5.34 -8.10 5.96
C GLU A 148 6.77 -8.61 5.73
N MET A 149 7.13 -9.75 6.32
CA MET A 149 8.41 -10.41 6.07
C MET A 149 8.57 -10.80 4.58
N LEU A 150 7.50 -11.29 3.96
CA LEU A 150 7.49 -11.60 2.52
C LEU A 150 7.74 -10.35 1.68
N ASP A 151 7.04 -9.26 1.95
CA ASP A 151 7.20 -7.98 1.26
C ASP A 151 8.65 -7.47 1.40
N GLY A 152 9.23 -7.52 2.61
CA GLY A 152 10.63 -7.13 2.84
C GLY A 152 11.62 -7.99 2.06
N LYS A 153 11.42 -9.31 1.99
CA LYS A 153 12.27 -10.20 1.17
C LYS A 153 12.09 -10.00 -0.33
N ILE A 154 10.90 -9.58 -0.77
CA ILE A 154 10.67 -9.18 -2.16
C ILE A 154 11.47 -7.92 -2.48
N ASP A 155 11.46 -6.92 -1.60
CA ASP A 155 12.21 -5.67 -1.77
C ASP A 155 13.71 -5.91 -1.83
N GLU A 156 14.25 -6.72 -0.92
CA GLU A 156 15.64 -7.18 -0.98
C GLU A 156 15.98 -7.80 -2.34
N LYS A 157 15.06 -8.58 -2.94
CA LYS A 157 15.28 -9.18 -4.27
C LYS A 157 15.23 -8.17 -5.40
N ILE A 158 14.30 -7.23 -5.37
CA ILE A 158 14.19 -6.16 -6.37
C ILE A 158 15.49 -5.35 -6.38
N ILE A 159 15.95 -4.92 -5.20
CA ILE A 159 17.16 -4.10 -5.04
C ILE A 159 18.41 -4.89 -5.46
N MET A 160 18.62 -6.08 -4.90
CA MET A 160 19.82 -6.89 -5.17
C MET A 160 19.92 -7.28 -6.66
N LYS A 161 18.78 -7.47 -7.35
CA LYS A 161 18.75 -7.80 -8.77
C LYS A 161 18.61 -6.59 -9.69
N LYS A 162 18.53 -5.37 -9.14
CA LYS A 162 18.36 -4.11 -9.90
C LYS A 162 17.19 -4.22 -10.90
N LEU A 163 16.07 -4.79 -10.47
CA LEU A 163 14.91 -4.94 -11.34
C LEU A 163 14.30 -3.56 -11.63
N LYS A 164 13.82 -3.36 -12.86
CA LYS A 164 13.13 -2.12 -13.27
C LYS A 164 11.67 -2.12 -12.80
N MET A 165 11.46 -2.31 -11.50
CA MET A 165 10.15 -2.39 -10.85
C MET A 165 10.21 -1.63 -9.52
N PRO A 166 9.12 -0.98 -9.09
CA PRO A 166 9.09 -0.37 -7.76
C PRO A 166 9.18 -1.45 -6.67
N THR A 167 9.82 -1.10 -5.55
CA THR A 167 9.72 -1.91 -4.33
C THR A 167 8.30 -1.83 -3.77
N ILE A 168 7.92 -2.84 -3.01
CA ILE A 168 6.66 -2.89 -2.27
C ILE A 168 6.53 -1.69 -1.34
N ALA A 169 7.60 -1.34 -0.62
CA ALA A 169 7.62 -0.13 0.22
C ALA A 169 7.33 1.15 -0.59
N ALA A 170 8.01 1.35 -1.72
CA ALA A 170 7.80 2.51 -2.58
C ALA A 170 6.40 2.53 -3.20
N SER A 171 5.85 1.36 -3.54
CA SER A 171 4.48 1.24 -4.03
C SER A 171 3.45 1.64 -2.97
N LYS A 172 3.61 1.21 -1.71
CA LYS A 172 2.72 1.62 -0.61
C LYS A 172 2.80 3.12 -0.34
N GLU A 173 4.01 3.68 -0.34
CA GLU A 173 4.23 5.13 -0.17
C GLU A 173 3.57 5.94 -1.29
N LEU A 174 3.76 5.53 -2.55
CA LEU A 174 3.12 6.17 -3.69
C LEU A 174 1.59 6.16 -3.58
N VAL A 175 1.00 5.02 -3.20
CA VAL A 175 -0.45 4.92 -2.96
C VAL A 175 -0.88 5.88 -1.87
N ALA A 176 -0.17 5.94 -0.74
CA ALA A 176 -0.49 6.85 0.35
C ALA A 176 -0.46 8.32 -0.09
N VAL A 177 0.57 8.73 -0.84
CA VAL A 177 0.69 10.11 -1.38
C VAL A 177 -0.44 10.44 -2.35
N ILE A 178 -0.77 9.53 -3.27
CA ILE A 178 -1.86 9.73 -4.24
C ILE A 178 -3.21 9.83 -3.52
N CYS A 179 -3.50 8.90 -2.61
CA CYS A 179 -4.72 8.91 -1.84
C CYS A 179 -4.86 10.21 -1.04
N GLU A 180 -3.82 10.62 -0.31
CA GLU A 180 -3.87 11.86 0.48
C GLU A 180 -4.09 13.07 -0.43
N THR A 181 -3.37 13.16 -1.55
CA THR A 181 -3.56 14.23 -2.55
C THR A 181 -5.00 14.28 -3.07
N GLU A 182 -5.58 13.13 -3.39
CA GLU A 182 -6.95 13.07 -3.90
C GLU A 182 -8.00 13.42 -2.84
N PHE A 183 -7.79 13.01 -1.59
CA PHE A 183 -8.71 13.35 -0.50
C PHE A 183 -8.55 14.80 -0.01
N SER A 184 -7.35 15.38 -0.01
CA SER A 184 -7.16 16.80 0.35
C SER A 184 -7.82 17.76 -0.64
N LYS A 185 -7.95 17.40 -1.93
CA LYS A 185 -8.73 18.17 -2.92
C LYS A 185 -10.20 18.33 -2.51
N VAL A 186 -10.76 17.37 -1.77
CA VAL A 186 -12.15 17.43 -1.30
C VAL A 186 -12.32 18.47 -0.20
N GLU A 187 -11.33 18.64 0.70
CA GLU A 187 -11.39 19.68 1.71
C GLU A 187 -11.33 21.08 1.11
N SER A 188 -10.52 21.29 0.06
CA SER A 188 -10.50 22.56 -0.66
C SER A 188 -11.81 22.82 -1.38
N ASP A 189 -12.41 21.82 -2.02
CA ASP A 189 -13.67 21.97 -2.76
C ASP A 189 -14.87 22.18 -1.83
N ALA A 190 -14.93 21.51 -0.68
CA ALA A 190 -15.96 21.73 0.33
C ALA A 190 -15.84 23.13 0.96
N LYS A 191 -14.62 23.57 1.29
CA LYS A 191 -14.36 24.94 1.77
C LYS A 191 -14.69 25.99 0.69
N MET A 192 -14.40 25.70 -0.58
CA MET A 192 -14.69 26.58 -1.70
C MET A 192 -16.20 26.67 -1.97
N LYS A 193 -16.94 25.55 -1.96
CA LYS A 193 -18.40 25.54 -2.04
C LYS A 193 -19.06 26.28 -0.88
N LYS A 194 -18.55 26.11 0.36
CA LYS A 194 -19.06 26.81 1.54
C LYS A 194 -18.77 28.31 1.49
N ARG A 195 -17.61 28.71 0.95
CA ARG A 195 -17.29 30.12 0.66
C ARG A 195 -18.19 30.69 -0.43
N LEU A 196 -18.39 29.98 -1.55
CA LEU A 196 -19.28 30.41 -2.63
C LEU A 196 -20.72 30.56 -2.14
N SER A 197 -21.24 29.59 -1.38
CA SER A 197 -22.58 29.67 -0.80
C SER A 197 -22.71 30.82 0.18
N SER A 198 -21.66 31.10 0.98
CA SER A 198 -21.64 32.24 1.92
C SER A 198 -21.52 33.61 1.23
N LEU A 199 -20.87 33.66 0.06
CA LEU A 199 -20.76 34.87 -0.75
C LEU A 199 -22.09 35.15 -1.46
N LEU A 200 -22.68 34.13 -2.10
CA LEU A 200 -23.98 34.23 -2.75
C LEU A 200 -25.10 34.60 -1.77
N SER A 201 -25.08 34.07 -0.55
CA SER A 201 -26.07 34.44 0.49
C SER A 201 -25.86 35.86 1.04
N LYS A 202 -24.64 36.40 1.01
CA LYS A 202 -24.39 37.82 1.32
C LYS A 202 -24.83 38.76 0.19
N GLU A 203 -24.69 38.34 -1.06
CA GLU A 203 -25.13 39.11 -2.24
C GLU A 203 -26.66 39.06 -2.45
N LEU A 204 -27.34 37.99 -1.98
CA LEU A 204 -28.79 37.81 -2.09
C LEU A 204 -29.60 38.32 -0.89
N ASN A 205 -28.99 39.04 0.06
CA ASN A 205 -29.72 39.81 1.08
C ASN A 205 -30.40 41.03 0.42
N ILE A 206 -31.42 40.77 -0.39
CA ILE A 206 -32.43 41.75 -0.78
C ILE A 206 -33.40 41.80 0.39
N GLU A 207 -33.33 42.87 1.18
CA GLU A 207 -34.35 43.23 2.15
C GLU A 207 -35.68 43.41 1.40
N LEU A 208 -36.50 42.36 1.35
CA LEU A 208 -37.93 42.49 1.08
C LEU A 208 -38.59 43.03 2.34
N ASN A 209 -38.41 44.33 2.59
CA ASN A 209 -39.33 45.11 3.42
C ASN A 209 -40.64 45.25 2.62
N LEU A 210 -41.52 44.26 2.78
CA LEU A 210 -42.92 44.41 2.43
C LEU A 210 -43.60 45.19 3.55
N GLY A 211 -43.68 46.51 3.38
CA GLY A 211 -44.58 47.38 4.12
C GLY A 211 -46.04 47.18 3.73
#